data_AF-A0A2W5N0E7-F1
#
_entry.id   AF-A0A2W5N0E7-F1
#
_cell.length_a   1.000
_cell.length_b   1.000
_cell.length_c   1.000
_cell.angle_alpha   90.00
_cell.angle_beta   90.00
_cell.angle_gamma   90.00
#
_symmetry.space_group_name_H-M   'P 1'
#
loop_
_entity.id
_entity.type
_entity.pdbx_description
1 polymer ?
#
loop_
_entity_poly.entity_id
_entity_poly.type
_entity_poly.pdbx_seq_one_letter_code
_entity_poly.pdbx_strand_id
1 'polypeptide(L)'
;MDMNNSLVVGAGALLVGILIGYSMGGSGDELAEQGLARTEALSARVEEMAGKLDGLESKVTGVEGSVAQFASAQSDGLKGLGDQIGTRIDGIGESVGGAVDKLGASVSDTVKGQIEGLRAQIATLRGGAAEPASEGAESAESAPPAPAAAPGAGTTVTPGMTAVVAPDKLHVFLSATDPAAGTAMVAVNGQTLSTIKLGEEQEANGCHFTLTGFDGRAATIDGGC
;
A
#
# COMPACT_ATOMS: atom_id res chain seq x y z
N MET A 1 27.57 42.42 3.07
CA MET A 1 27.87 42.01 1.68
C MET A 1 27.80 43.29 0.86
N ASP A 2 28.83 44.14 0.91
CA ASP A 2 28.69 45.54 0.47
C ASP A 2 29.81 46.02 -0.46
N MET A 3 30.82 45.18 -0.72
CA MET A 3 31.96 45.58 -1.56
C MET A 3 31.62 45.66 -3.07
N ASN A 4 30.57 44.96 -3.52
CA ASN A 4 30.20 44.96 -4.94
C ASN A 4 29.45 46.23 -5.36
N ASN A 5 28.63 46.83 -4.48
CA ASN A 5 27.92 48.07 -4.81
C ASN A 5 28.87 49.28 -4.84
N SER A 6 29.89 49.33 -3.97
CA SER A 6 30.87 50.43 -3.97
C SER A 6 31.72 50.45 -5.24
N LEU A 7 32.05 49.29 -5.80
CA LEU A 7 32.88 49.18 -7.00
C LEU A 7 32.11 49.57 -8.27
N VAL A 8 30.83 49.18 -8.37
CA VAL A 8 29.97 49.49 -9.52
C VAL A 8 29.64 50.99 -9.56
N VAL A 9 29.36 51.62 -8.42
CA VAL A 9 29.10 53.07 -8.33
C VAL A 9 30.36 53.88 -8.65
N GLY A 10 31.53 53.43 -8.18
CA GLY A 10 32.82 54.09 -8.46
C GLY A 10 33.24 54.02 -9.94
N ALA A 11 33.05 52.87 -10.59
CA ALA A 11 33.37 52.71 -12.01
C ALA A 11 32.38 53.47 -12.93
N GLY A 12 31.10 53.54 -12.55
CA GLY A 12 30.09 54.29 -13.29
C GLY A 12 30.36 55.80 -13.31
N ALA A 13 30.73 56.38 -12.16
CA ALA A 13 31.00 57.82 -12.05
C ALA A 13 32.23 58.27 -12.87
N LEU A 14 33.25 57.42 -12.97
CA LEU A 14 34.49 57.73 -13.69
C LEU A 14 34.29 57.71 -15.22
N LEU A 15 33.46 56.79 -15.72
CA LEU A 15 33.11 56.72 -17.15
C LEU A 15 32.23 57.89 -17.60
N VAL A 16 31.28 58.32 -16.75
CA VAL A 16 30.44 59.50 -17.04
C VAL A 16 31.28 60.78 -17.01
N GLY A 17 32.22 60.92 -16.07
CA GLY A 17 33.15 62.06 -16.01
C GLY A 17 34.07 62.19 -17.22
N ILE A 18 34.58 61.07 -17.74
CA ILE A 18 35.43 61.05 -18.95
C ILE A 18 34.62 61.42 -20.22
N LEU A 19 33.38 60.95 -20.34
CA LEU A 19 32.51 61.27 -21.48
C LEU A 19 32.12 62.76 -21.52
N ILE A 20 31.82 63.34 -20.36
CA ILE A 20 31.51 64.78 -20.26
C ILE A 20 32.78 65.61 -20.53
N GLY A 21 33.93 65.21 -19.99
CA GLY A 21 35.21 65.90 -20.21
C GLY A 21 35.70 65.90 -21.67
N TYR A 22 35.39 64.86 -22.45
CA TYR A 22 35.78 64.77 -23.86
C TYR A 22 34.89 65.61 -24.80
N SER A 23 33.64 65.91 -24.39
CA SER A 23 32.68 66.69 -25.20
C SER A 23 32.94 68.20 -25.28
N MET A 24 33.80 68.76 -24.42
CA MET A 24 34.14 70.19 -24.46
C MET A 24 35.31 70.54 -25.42
N GLY A 25 35.90 69.55 -26.13
CA GLY A 25 37.17 69.70 -26.85
C GLY A 25 37.15 69.93 -28.37
N GLY A 26 36.04 69.73 -29.10
CA GLY A 26 36.01 70.08 -30.53
C GLY A 26 34.94 69.39 -31.37
N SER A 27 34.37 70.15 -32.33
CA SER A 27 33.37 69.74 -33.34
C SER A 27 32.00 69.35 -32.76
N GLY A 28 31.38 70.32 -32.08
CA GLY A 28 30.04 70.24 -31.53
C GLY A 28 28.96 70.46 -32.60
N ASP A 29 28.11 69.46 -32.76
CA ASP A 29 26.64 69.54 -32.89
C ASP A 29 26.15 68.12 -33.23
N GLU A 30 26.74 67.48 -34.25
CA GLU A 30 26.36 66.13 -34.69
C GLU A 30 26.73 65.02 -33.70
N LEU A 31 27.88 65.15 -33.02
CA LEU A 31 28.31 64.26 -31.93
C LEU A 31 27.49 64.45 -30.65
N ALA A 32 27.01 65.67 -30.38
CA ALA A 32 26.15 65.95 -29.24
C ALA A 32 24.76 65.34 -29.45
N GLU A 33 24.23 65.45 -30.67
CA GLU A 33 22.94 64.86 -31.06
C GLU A 33 22.99 63.33 -31.04
N GLN A 34 24.06 62.73 -31.57
CA GLN A 34 24.28 61.28 -31.52
C GLN A 34 24.55 60.77 -30.10
N GLY A 35 25.19 61.58 -29.25
CA GLY A 35 25.39 61.31 -27.83
C GLY A 35 24.08 61.30 -27.04
N LEU A 36 23.21 62.28 -27.26
CA LEU A 36 21.87 62.36 -26.68
C LEU A 36 21.02 61.15 -27.08
N ALA A 37 20.97 60.82 -28.36
CA ALA A 37 20.23 59.66 -28.87
C ALA A 37 20.74 58.33 -28.27
N ARG A 38 22.07 58.18 -28.10
CA ARG A 38 22.64 57.00 -27.42
C ARG A 38 22.29 56.95 -25.94
N THR A 39 22.23 58.11 -25.28
CA THR A 39 21.94 58.20 -23.85
C THR A 39 20.48 57.85 -23.57
N GLU A 40 19.55 58.33 -24.41
CA GLU A 40 18.14 57.94 -24.36
C GLU A 40 17.96 56.43 -24.62
N ALA A 41 18.64 55.89 -25.62
CA ALA A 41 18.61 54.45 -25.91
C ALA A 41 19.19 53.60 -24.76
N LEU A 42 20.24 54.08 -24.08
CA LEU A 42 20.77 53.42 -22.89
C LEU A 42 19.78 53.52 -21.72
N SER A 43 19.16 54.68 -21.52
CA SER A 43 18.15 54.89 -20.47
C SER A 43 16.99 53.90 -20.62
N ALA A 44 16.45 53.77 -21.85
CA ALA A 44 15.38 52.83 -22.14
C ALA A 44 15.79 51.36 -21.87
N ARG A 45 17.04 50.98 -22.21
CA ARG A 45 17.55 49.63 -21.91
C ARG A 45 17.75 49.40 -20.41
N VAL A 46 18.18 50.42 -19.67
CA VAL A 46 18.35 50.33 -18.22
C VAL A 46 16.99 50.19 -17.53
N GLU A 47 15.97 50.93 -17.95
CA GLU A 47 14.59 50.77 -17.45
C GLU A 47 14.03 49.38 -17.78
N GLU A 48 14.28 48.86 -18.98
CA GLU A 48 13.90 47.50 -19.35
C GLU A 48 14.59 46.44 -18.48
N MET A 49 15.89 46.62 -18.20
CA MET A 49 16.64 45.72 -17.31
C MET A 49 16.15 45.82 -15.86
N ALA A 50 15.80 47.02 -15.38
CA ALA A 50 15.22 47.21 -14.05
C ALA A 50 13.89 46.45 -13.93
N GLY A 51 13.00 46.58 -14.93
CA GLY A 51 11.74 45.82 -14.94
C GLY A 51 11.94 44.30 -15.01
N LYS A 52 12.96 43.83 -15.72
CA LYS A 52 13.33 42.40 -15.75
C LYS A 52 13.89 41.92 -14.40
N LEU A 53 14.68 42.75 -13.71
CA LEU A 53 15.20 42.46 -12.38
C LEU A 53 14.07 42.39 -11.34
N ASP A 54 13.14 43.35 -11.34
CA ASP A 54 11.96 43.30 -10.47
C ASP A 54 11.11 42.04 -10.74
N GLY A 55 10.95 41.68 -12.01
CA GLY A 55 10.26 40.46 -12.40
C GLY A 55 10.98 39.18 -11.94
N LEU A 56 12.32 39.18 -11.93
CA LEU A 56 13.12 38.08 -11.40
C LEU A 56 13.02 38.00 -9.87
N GLU A 57 13.09 39.14 -9.18
CA GLU A 57 12.97 39.23 -7.72
C GLU A 57 11.61 38.70 -7.24
N SER A 58 10.54 39.07 -7.94
CA SER A 58 9.19 38.54 -7.67
C SER A 58 9.11 37.02 -7.87
N LYS A 59 9.72 36.50 -8.95
CA LYS A 59 9.77 35.05 -9.21
C LYS A 59 10.60 34.30 -8.16
N VAL A 60 11.75 34.84 -7.77
CA VAL A 60 12.61 34.24 -6.74
C VAL A 60 11.86 34.19 -5.41
N THR A 61 11.22 35.28 -5.00
CA THR A 61 10.40 35.32 -3.78
C THR A 61 9.25 34.31 -3.84
N GLY A 62 8.59 34.17 -4.99
CA GLY A 62 7.54 33.17 -5.19
C GLY A 62 8.05 31.72 -5.13
N VAL A 63 9.23 31.45 -5.67
CA VAL A 63 9.89 30.14 -5.60
C VAL A 63 10.33 29.83 -4.17
N GLU A 64 10.92 30.78 -3.45
CA GLU A 64 11.29 30.62 -2.04
C GLU A 64 10.07 30.29 -1.18
N GLY A 65 8.95 30.99 -1.38
CA GLY A 65 7.69 30.68 -0.70
C GLY A 65 7.17 29.28 -1.03
N SER A 66 7.22 28.89 -2.31
CA SER A 66 6.78 27.56 -2.76
C SER A 66 7.67 26.44 -2.19
N VAL A 67 8.98 26.66 -2.13
CA VAL A 67 9.95 25.71 -1.56
C VAL A 67 9.75 25.59 -0.06
N ALA A 68 9.55 26.69 0.66
CA ALA A 68 9.27 26.66 2.10
C ALA A 68 7.97 25.91 2.41
N GLN A 69 6.91 26.15 1.64
CA GLN A 69 5.64 25.45 1.79
C GLN A 69 5.76 23.96 1.45
N PHE A 70 6.47 23.62 0.38
CA PHE A 70 6.72 22.22 0.01
C PHE A 70 7.54 21.50 1.07
N ALA A 71 8.62 22.10 1.56
CA ALA A 71 9.48 21.50 2.57
C ALA A 71 8.75 21.25 3.90
N SER A 72 7.89 22.19 4.32
CA SER A 72 7.05 22.03 5.51
C SER A 72 6.00 20.94 5.32
N ALA A 73 5.21 21.00 4.24
CA ALA A 73 4.18 20.00 3.94
C ALA A 73 4.77 18.58 3.78
N GLN A 74 5.92 18.45 3.11
CA GLN A 74 6.60 17.19 2.96
C GLN A 74 7.13 16.65 4.30
N SER A 75 7.72 17.51 5.13
CA SER A 75 8.22 17.12 6.47
C SER A 75 7.10 16.66 7.39
N ASP A 76 5.96 17.34 7.37
CA ASP A 76 4.80 16.96 8.19
C ASP A 76 4.11 15.71 7.64
N GLY A 77 4.04 15.57 6.32
CA GLY A 77 3.58 14.35 5.66
C GLY A 77 4.44 13.13 6.01
N LEU A 78 5.78 13.28 6.01
CA LEU A 78 6.70 12.21 6.41
C LEU A 78 6.57 11.85 7.89
N LYS A 79 6.43 12.84 8.79
CA LYS A 79 6.19 12.57 10.22
C LYS A 79 4.88 11.82 10.43
N GLY A 80 3.79 12.28 9.80
CA GLY A 80 2.50 11.61 9.88
C GLY A 80 2.53 10.17 9.35
N LEU A 81 3.26 9.93 8.26
CA LEU A 81 3.47 8.58 7.74
C LEU A 81 4.30 7.73 8.72
N GLY A 82 5.33 8.32 9.34
CA GLY A 82 6.14 7.68 10.36
C GLY A 82 5.34 7.23 11.58
N ASP A 83 4.47 8.10 12.09
CA ASP A 83 3.58 7.80 13.23
C ASP A 83 2.56 6.69 12.85
N GLN A 84 2.01 6.76 11.64
CA GLN A 84 1.08 5.72 11.15
C GLN A 84 1.76 4.37 10.97
N ILE A 85 3.02 4.36 10.51
CA ILE A 85 3.81 3.13 10.41
C ILE A 85 4.14 2.60 11.80
N GLY A 86 4.57 3.46 12.74
CA GLY A 86 4.85 3.09 14.13
C GLY A 86 3.66 2.39 14.79
N THR A 87 2.50 3.03 14.74
CA THR A 87 1.25 2.46 15.30
C THR A 87 0.85 1.12 14.65
N ARG A 88 1.04 0.96 13.34
CA ARG A 88 0.80 -0.33 12.67
C ARG A 88 1.79 -1.40 13.10
N ILE A 89 3.07 -1.05 13.25
CA ILE A 89 4.11 -1.98 13.70
C ILE A 89 3.81 -2.43 15.14
N ASP A 90 3.43 -1.52 16.03
CA ASP A 90 3.05 -1.85 17.40
C ASP A 90 1.84 -2.79 17.42
N GLY A 91 0.79 -2.50 16.63
CA GLY A 91 -0.38 -3.37 16.51
C GLY A 91 -0.06 -4.76 15.93
N ILE A 92 0.88 -4.84 14.98
CA ILE A 92 1.39 -6.12 14.48
C ILE A 92 2.17 -6.85 15.56
N GLY A 93 3.03 -6.15 16.31
CA GLY A 93 3.81 -6.73 17.41
C GLY A 93 2.91 -7.35 18.47
N GLU A 94 1.83 -6.67 18.84
CA GLU A 94 0.86 -7.15 19.82
C GLU A 94 0.04 -8.33 19.29
N SER A 95 -0.37 -8.29 18.02
CA SER A 95 -1.09 -9.40 17.37
C SER A 95 -0.23 -10.64 17.23
N VAL A 96 1.03 -10.48 16.82
CA VAL A 96 2.01 -11.57 16.69
C VAL A 96 2.36 -12.13 18.06
N GLY A 97 2.62 -11.28 19.06
CA GLY A 97 2.87 -11.72 20.44
C GLY A 97 1.73 -12.57 20.97
N GLY A 98 0.49 -12.07 20.87
CA GLY A 98 -0.69 -12.82 21.32
C GLY A 98 -0.92 -14.13 20.53
N ALA A 99 -0.59 -14.17 19.24
CA ALA A 99 -0.65 -15.40 18.45
C ALA A 99 0.40 -16.43 18.89
N VAL A 100 1.63 -15.97 19.18
CA VAL A 100 2.72 -16.82 19.68
C VAL A 100 2.39 -17.37 21.07
N ASP A 101 1.82 -16.56 21.96
CA ASP A 101 1.39 -17.01 23.29
C ASP A 101 0.30 -18.08 23.20
N LYS A 102 -0.72 -17.86 22.36
CA LYS A 102 -1.79 -18.84 22.12
C LYS A 102 -1.27 -20.13 21.51
N LEU A 103 -0.35 -20.03 20.55
CA LEU A 103 0.30 -21.18 19.95
C LEU A 103 1.13 -21.94 20.99
N GLY A 104 1.90 -21.23 21.81
CA GLY A 104 2.68 -21.80 22.91
C GLY A 104 1.82 -22.55 23.91
N ALA A 105 0.68 -21.98 24.31
CA ALA A 105 -0.30 -22.64 25.17
C ALA A 105 -0.87 -23.91 24.50
N SER A 106 -1.35 -23.79 23.25
CA SER A 106 -1.95 -24.90 22.52
C SER A 106 -0.98 -26.05 22.28
N VAL A 107 0.29 -25.74 21.95
CA VAL A 107 1.36 -26.74 21.80
C VAL A 107 1.66 -27.41 23.14
N SER A 108 1.75 -26.64 24.23
CA SER A 108 1.98 -27.19 25.57
C SER A 108 0.88 -28.15 25.99
N ASP A 109 -0.39 -27.80 25.76
CA ASP A 109 -1.54 -28.64 26.07
C ASP A 109 -1.60 -29.89 25.18
N THR A 110 -1.33 -29.72 23.88
CA THR A 110 -1.27 -30.85 22.92
C THR A 110 -0.17 -31.84 23.29
N VAL A 111 1.03 -31.35 23.64
CA VAL A 111 2.16 -32.20 24.03
C VAL A 111 1.86 -32.92 25.34
N LYS A 112 1.24 -32.27 26.33
CA LYS A 112 0.79 -32.95 27.57
C LYS A 112 -0.22 -34.04 27.27
N GLY A 113 -1.25 -33.75 26.48
CA GLY A 113 -2.27 -34.72 26.09
C GLY A 113 -1.69 -35.91 25.31
N GLN A 114 -0.74 -35.66 24.40
CA GLN A 114 -0.02 -36.74 23.72
C GLN A 114 0.80 -37.58 24.69
N ILE A 115 1.56 -36.98 25.61
CA ILE A 115 2.35 -37.72 26.62
C ILE A 115 1.44 -38.57 27.51
N GLU A 116 0.31 -38.04 27.96
CA GLU A 116 -0.66 -38.79 28.76
C GLU A 116 -1.28 -39.94 27.96
N GLY A 117 -1.65 -39.70 26.70
CA GLY A 117 -2.15 -40.73 25.79
C GLY A 117 -1.13 -41.84 25.52
N LEU A 118 0.14 -41.48 25.26
CA LEU A 118 1.22 -42.45 25.10
C LEU A 118 1.45 -43.25 26.39
N ARG A 119 1.40 -42.62 27.56
CA ARG A 119 1.50 -43.34 28.86
C ARG A 119 0.35 -44.33 29.05
N ALA A 120 -0.87 -43.95 28.69
CA ALA A 120 -2.03 -44.83 28.76
C ALA A 120 -1.87 -46.03 27.80
N GLN A 121 -1.47 -45.80 26.55
CA GLN A 121 -1.20 -46.88 25.59
C GLN A 121 -0.09 -47.83 26.06
N ILE A 122 1.00 -47.28 26.63
CA ILE A 122 2.08 -48.09 27.21
C ILE A 122 1.56 -48.92 28.39
N ALA A 123 0.69 -48.36 29.25
CA ALA A 123 0.07 -49.08 30.35
C ALA A 123 -0.85 -50.21 29.85
N THR A 124 -1.62 -49.98 28.79
CA THR A 124 -2.46 -51.01 28.16
C THR A 124 -1.63 -52.10 27.49
N LEU A 125 -0.57 -51.76 26.76
CA LEU A 125 0.36 -52.74 26.16
C LEU A 125 1.08 -53.57 27.24
N ARG A 126 1.40 -52.96 28.38
CA ARG A 126 2.04 -53.62 29.52
C ARG A 126 1.05 -54.47 30.33
N GLY A 127 -0.21 -54.06 30.41
CA GLY A 127 -1.29 -54.76 31.12
C GLY A 127 -1.98 -55.83 30.28
N GLY A 128 -1.89 -55.76 28.95
CA GLY A 128 -2.48 -56.70 27.99
C GLY A 128 -1.83 -58.08 27.93
N ALA A 129 -0.93 -58.42 28.86
CA ALA A 129 -0.44 -59.78 29.09
C ALA A 129 -1.32 -60.57 30.08
N ALA A 130 -2.50 -60.05 30.43
CA ALA A 130 -3.50 -60.77 31.22
C ALA A 130 -4.89 -60.59 30.57
N GLU A 131 -5.32 -61.63 29.87
CA GLU A 131 -6.73 -61.87 29.50
C GLU A 131 -7.61 -61.94 30.76
N PRO A 132 -8.92 -61.61 30.67
CA PRO A 132 -9.85 -62.56 30.07
C PRO A 132 -10.90 -61.98 29.12
N ALA A 133 -11.40 -62.89 28.29
CA ALA A 133 -12.63 -62.79 27.52
C ALA A 133 -13.86 -62.31 28.32
N SER A 134 -14.70 -61.48 27.70
CA SER A 134 -16.13 -61.76 27.51
C SER A 134 -16.84 -60.62 26.75
N GLU A 135 -17.59 -61.06 25.75
CA GLU A 135 -18.83 -60.57 25.14
C GLU A 135 -19.38 -59.19 25.54
N GLY A 136 -19.79 -58.44 24.51
CA GLY A 136 -20.56 -57.21 24.65
C GLY A 136 -20.82 -56.57 23.29
N ALA A 137 -21.59 -57.26 22.45
CA ALA A 137 -22.12 -56.71 21.22
C ALA A 137 -23.20 -55.66 21.52
N GLU A 138 -22.91 -54.39 21.27
CA GLU A 138 -23.93 -53.37 21.03
C GLU A 138 -23.55 -52.58 19.79
N SER A 139 -24.17 -52.99 18.67
CA SER A 139 -24.22 -52.24 17.43
C SER A 139 -25.02 -50.97 17.66
N ALA A 140 -24.33 -49.83 17.77
CA ALA A 140 -24.93 -48.52 17.62
C ALA A 140 -24.83 -48.12 16.14
N GLU A 141 -25.94 -48.38 15.46
CA GLU A 141 -26.45 -47.81 14.22
C GLU A 141 -25.66 -46.61 13.67
N SER A 142 -24.79 -46.89 12.70
CA SER A 142 -24.21 -45.89 11.82
C SER A 142 -25.29 -45.41 10.85
N ALA A 143 -25.78 -44.18 11.05
CA ALA A 143 -26.49 -43.47 10.01
C ALA A 143 -25.56 -43.30 8.79
N PRO A 144 -26.00 -43.62 7.57
CA PRO A 144 -25.17 -43.46 6.39
C PRO A 144 -24.87 -41.96 6.20
N PRO A 145 -23.61 -41.56 5.95
CA PRO A 145 -23.35 -40.23 5.41
C PRO A 145 -24.10 -40.11 4.08
N ALA A 146 -24.81 -39.00 3.91
CA ALA A 146 -25.46 -38.63 2.67
C ALA A 146 -24.51 -38.84 1.48
N PRO A 147 -25.01 -39.28 0.31
CA PRO A 147 -24.16 -39.54 -0.84
C PRO A 147 -23.34 -38.30 -1.14
N ALA A 148 -22.01 -38.48 -1.16
CA ALA A 148 -21.09 -37.49 -1.70
C ALA A 148 -21.62 -37.10 -3.08
N ALA A 149 -22.05 -35.84 -3.20
CA ALA A 149 -22.40 -35.26 -4.48
C ALA A 149 -21.20 -35.51 -5.41
N ALA A 150 -21.49 -36.11 -6.57
CA ALA A 150 -20.49 -36.30 -7.61
C ALA A 150 -19.75 -34.97 -7.83
N PRO A 151 -18.43 -34.99 -8.12
CA PRO A 151 -17.69 -33.76 -8.40
C PRO A 151 -18.43 -33.00 -9.51
N GLY A 152 -19.06 -31.90 -9.10
CA GLY A 152 -19.75 -31.00 -10.02
C GLY A 152 -18.74 -30.45 -11.03
N ALA A 153 -19.23 -30.01 -12.18
CA ALA A 153 -18.42 -29.43 -13.26
C ALA A 153 -17.80 -28.05 -12.91
N GLY A 154 -17.45 -27.85 -11.63
CA GLY A 154 -16.90 -26.61 -11.10
C GLY A 154 -15.38 -26.58 -11.15
N THR A 155 -14.85 -25.38 -10.95
CA THR A 155 -13.42 -25.14 -10.85
C THR A 155 -12.96 -25.43 -9.42
N THR A 156 -11.96 -26.29 -9.27
CA THR A 156 -11.31 -26.54 -7.98
C THR A 156 -10.36 -25.40 -7.64
N VAL A 157 -10.53 -24.81 -6.47
CA VAL A 157 -9.76 -23.65 -5.99
C VAL A 157 -9.19 -23.98 -4.62
N THR A 158 -7.93 -23.62 -4.39
CA THR A 158 -7.30 -23.72 -3.06
C THR A 158 -7.26 -22.37 -2.35
N PRO A 159 -7.23 -22.35 -1.00
CA PRO A 159 -7.10 -21.11 -0.24
C PRO A 159 -5.91 -20.28 -0.73
N GLY A 160 -6.17 -19.00 -1.02
CA GLY A 160 -5.20 -18.09 -1.65
C GLY A 160 -5.31 -18.00 -3.18
N MET A 161 -6.19 -18.78 -3.82
CA MET A 161 -6.45 -18.70 -5.26
C MET A 161 -7.80 -18.04 -5.58
N THR A 162 -7.89 -17.50 -6.80
CA THR A 162 -9.10 -16.91 -7.36
C THR A 162 -9.63 -17.79 -8.49
N ALA A 163 -10.86 -18.27 -8.37
CA ALA A 163 -11.60 -18.82 -9.51
C ALA A 163 -12.12 -17.67 -10.39
N VAL A 164 -11.92 -17.81 -11.69
CA VAL A 164 -12.55 -16.95 -12.69
C VAL A 164 -13.75 -17.70 -13.23
N VAL A 165 -14.94 -17.39 -12.72
CA VAL A 165 -16.19 -18.03 -13.16
C VAL A 165 -16.70 -17.34 -14.43
N ALA A 166 -16.60 -16.01 -14.49
CA ALA A 166 -16.84 -15.23 -15.70
C ALA A 166 -15.77 -14.13 -15.82
N PRO A 167 -14.98 -14.09 -16.92
CA PRO A 167 -13.78 -13.25 -17.04
C PRO A 167 -13.96 -11.77 -16.73
N ASP A 168 -15.14 -11.21 -17.02
CA ASP A 168 -15.40 -9.78 -16.90
C ASP A 168 -16.39 -9.43 -15.77
N LYS A 169 -16.89 -10.42 -15.02
CA LYS A 169 -18.02 -10.23 -14.10
C LYS A 169 -17.89 -10.93 -12.76
N LEU A 170 -17.19 -12.06 -12.69
CA LEU A 170 -17.20 -12.90 -11.50
C LEU A 170 -15.83 -13.56 -11.25
N HIS A 171 -15.12 -12.96 -10.30
CA HIS A 171 -13.91 -13.50 -9.69
C HIS A 171 -14.21 -13.88 -8.24
N VAL A 172 -13.98 -15.14 -7.88
CA VAL A 172 -14.23 -15.65 -6.53
C VAL A 172 -12.90 -16.05 -5.91
N PHE A 173 -12.42 -15.26 -4.96
CA PHE A 173 -11.23 -15.55 -4.18
C PHE A 173 -11.57 -16.43 -2.99
N LEU A 174 -10.89 -17.56 -2.84
CA LEU A 174 -11.07 -18.46 -1.71
C LEU A 174 -10.06 -18.13 -0.61
N SER A 175 -10.53 -17.74 0.56
CA SER A 175 -9.68 -17.39 1.71
C SER A 175 -9.44 -18.57 2.64
N ALA A 176 -10.50 -19.30 2.97
CA ALA A 176 -10.45 -20.45 3.86
C ALA A 176 -11.56 -21.45 3.54
N THR A 177 -11.34 -22.71 3.90
CA THR A 177 -12.32 -23.79 3.79
C THR A 177 -12.45 -24.49 5.14
N ASP A 178 -13.67 -24.79 5.55
CA ASP A 178 -13.98 -25.69 6.66
C ASP A 178 -14.84 -26.84 6.14
N PRO A 179 -14.21 -27.95 5.71
CA PRO A 179 -14.91 -29.12 5.21
C PRO A 179 -15.78 -29.79 6.28
N ALA A 180 -15.42 -29.67 7.56
CA ALA A 180 -16.19 -30.28 8.65
C ALA A 180 -17.50 -29.52 8.89
N ALA A 181 -17.48 -28.19 8.78
CA ALA A 181 -18.68 -27.36 8.82
C ALA A 181 -19.41 -27.25 7.48
N GLY A 182 -18.80 -27.74 6.39
CA GLY A 182 -19.34 -27.59 5.03
C GLY A 182 -19.40 -26.13 4.57
N THR A 183 -18.45 -25.30 5.01
CA THR A 183 -18.44 -23.85 4.69
C THR A 183 -17.13 -23.40 4.08
N ALA A 184 -17.18 -22.34 3.28
CA ALA A 184 -16.01 -21.68 2.72
C ALA A 184 -16.10 -20.17 2.90
N MET A 185 -14.97 -19.52 3.15
CA MET A 185 -14.88 -18.06 3.15
C MET A 185 -14.40 -17.58 1.79
N VAL A 186 -15.24 -16.84 1.09
CA VAL A 186 -14.96 -16.32 -0.24
C VAL A 186 -15.05 -14.80 -0.28
N ALA A 187 -14.23 -14.16 -1.12
CA ALA A 187 -14.37 -12.77 -1.50
C ALA A 187 -14.74 -12.69 -2.98
N VAL A 188 -15.83 -12.02 -3.30
CA VAL A 188 -16.32 -11.89 -4.68
C VAL A 188 -15.89 -10.54 -5.24
N ASN A 189 -15.21 -10.53 -6.39
CA ASN A 189 -14.76 -9.31 -7.09
C ASN A 189 -13.97 -8.33 -6.20
N GLY A 190 -13.18 -8.86 -5.26
CA GLY A 190 -12.37 -8.05 -4.33
C GLY A 190 -13.16 -7.40 -3.18
N GLN A 191 -14.42 -7.78 -2.97
CA GLN A 191 -15.24 -7.30 -1.86
C GLN A 191 -14.96 -8.05 -0.54
N THR A 192 -15.72 -7.71 0.51
CA THR A 192 -15.61 -8.30 1.84
C THR A 192 -15.80 -9.82 1.84
N LEU A 193 -15.03 -10.51 2.68
CA LEU A 193 -15.16 -11.95 2.88
C LEU A 193 -16.56 -12.30 3.38
N SER A 194 -17.18 -13.27 2.71
CA SER A 194 -18.49 -13.83 3.04
C SER A 194 -18.37 -15.34 3.22
N THR A 195 -19.07 -15.88 4.20
CA THR A 195 -19.11 -17.33 4.43
C THR A 195 -20.25 -17.93 3.63
N ILE A 196 -19.92 -18.87 2.76
CA ILE A 196 -20.88 -19.61 1.92
C ILE A 196 -20.96 -21.06 2.38
N LYS A 197 -22.15 -21.68 2.29
CA LYS A 197 -22.36 -23.09 2.61
C LYS A 197 -22.35 -23.95 1.36
N LEU A 198 -21.97 -25.21 1.54
CA LEU A 198 -22.05 -26.22 0.49
C LEU A 198 -23.50 -26.35 -0.02
N GLY A 199 -23.67 -26.24 -1.33
CA GLY A 199 -24.97 -26.31 -2.01
C GLY A 199 -25.82 -25.03 -1.93
N GLU A 200 -25.33 -23.97 -1.28
CA GLU A 200 -26.03 -22.68 -1.25
C GLU A 200 -25.64 -21.83 -2.46
N GLU A 201 -26.64 -21.33 -3.19
CA GLU A 201 -26.47 -20.46 -4.35
C GLU A 201 -26.31 -19.01 -3.91
N GLN A 202 -25.31 -18.34 -4.48
CA GLN A 202 -24.96 -16.96 -4.20
C GLN A 202 -25.02 -16.16 -5.48
N GLU A 203 -25.64 -14.99 -5.41
CA GLU A 203 -25.79 -14.09 -6.55
C GLU A 203 -24.89 -12.87 -6.39
N ALA A 204 -24.10 -12.55 -7.41
CA ALA A 204 -23.27 -11.35 -7.46
C ALA A 204 -23.20 -10.82 -8.90
N ASN A 205 -23.49 -9.53 -9.10
CA ASN A 205 -23.42 -8.86 -10.40
C ASN A 205 -24.22 -9.55 -11.53
N GLY A 206 -25.36 -10.17 -11.19
CA GLY A 206 -26.20 -10.91 -12.14
C GLY A 206 -25.63 -12.26 -12.56
N CYS A 207 -24.64 -12.76 -11.83
CA CYS A 207 -24.08 -14.10 -11.96
C CYS A 207 -24.41 -14.90 -10.70
N HIS A 208 -24.62 -16.20 -10.86
CA HIS A 208 -24.80 -17.13 -9.75
C HIS A 208 -23.57 -18.02 -9.60
N PHE A 209 -23.22 -18.36 -8.37
CA PHE A 209 -22.23 -19.39 -8.09
C PHE A 209 -22.60 -20.17 -6.84
N THR A 210 -22.16 -21.42 -6.80
CA THR A 210 -22.43 -22.38 -5.72
C THR A 210 -21.14 -23.09 -5.35
N LEU A 211 -21.04 -23.45 -4.08
CA LEU A 211 -20.03 -24.37 -3.61
C LEU A 211 -20.54 -25.80 -3.80
N THR A 212 -19.89 -26.59 -4.66
CA THR A 212 -20.38 -27.93 -5.05
C THR A 212 -19.63 -29.06 -4.35
N GLY A 213 -18.46 -28.81 -3.78
CA GLY A 213 -17.70 -29.83 -3.07
C GLY A 213 -16.46 -29.31 -2.36
N PHE A 214 -15.85 -30.17 -1.56
CA PHE A 214 -14.53 -29.98 -0.98
C PHE A 214 -13.64 -31.18 -1.31
N ASP A 215 -12.37 -30.91 -1.59
CA ASP A 215 -11.33 -31.94 -1.73
C ASP A 215 -10.14 -31.56 -0.83
N GLY A 216 -10.10 -32.13 0.36
CA GLY A 216 -9.15 -31.74 1.40
C GLY A 216 -9.30 -30.27 1.80
N ARG A 217 -8.31 -29.43 1.44
CA ARG A 217 -8.35 -27.97 1.66
C ARG A 217 -8.85 -27.20 0.45
N ALA A 218 -9.13 -27.86 -0.68
CA ALA A 218 -9.67 -27.23 -1.86
C ALA A 218 -11.21 -27.20 -1.80
N ALA A 219 -11.80 -26.20 -2.44
CA ALA A 219 -13.24 -26.08 -2.65
C ALA A 219 -13.52 -26.10 -4.15
N THR A 220 -14.62 -26.73 -4.54
CA THR A 220 -15.09 -26.74 -5.93
C THR A 220 -16.21 -25.73 -6.07
N ILE A 221 -16.00 -24.72 -6.92
CA ILE A 221 -16.94 -23.63 -7.15
C ILE A 221 -17.48 -23.78 -8.56
N ASP A 222 -18.80 -23.82 -8.70
CA ASP A 222 -19.49 -23.86 -9.98
C ASP A 222 -20.39 -22.62 -10.12
N GLY A 223 -20.63 -22.15 -11.33
CA GLY A 223 -21.44 -20.95 -11.52
C GLY A 223 -21.41 -20.39 -12.93
N GLY A 224 -22.26 -19.39 -13.16
CA GLY A 224 -22.41 -18.75 -14.46
C GLY A 224 -23.09 -17.40 -14.42
N CYS A 225 -22.98 -16.70 -15.54
CA CYS A 225 -23.78 -15.55 -15.93
C CYS A 225 -24.30 -15.85 -17.36
#